data_AF-A0A3M2BE49-F1
#
_entry.id   AF-A0A3M2BE49-F1
#
_cell.length_a   1.000
_cell.length_b   1.000
_cell.length_c   1.000
_cell.angle_alpha   90.00
_cell.angle_beta   90.00
_cell.angle_gamma   90.00
#
_symmetry.space_group_name_H-M   'P 1'
#
loop_
_entity.id
_entity.type
_entity.pdbx_description
1 polymer ?
#
loop_
_entity_poly.entity_id
_entity_poly.type
_entity_poly.pdbx_seq_one_letter_code
_entity_poly.pdbx_strand_id
1 'polypeptide(L)'
;PERREEITTEGGLAVTDPAACAALVDALSALREAGIRTSLFIDPDPAALEASARLGVDAVELHTGEYANARSAEERRTQLERLGSAARQARAFGLAVHAGHGLTYENVQPVAAIPELEELNIGHSVVSRALFTGMERAVREMGRLIREARAGLEVR
;
A
#
# COMPACT_ATOMS: atom_id res chain seq x y z
N PRO A 1 3.15 -11.48 -1.55
CA PRO A 1 3.22 -12.94 -1.35
C PRO A 1 2.98 -13.65 -2.69
N GLU A 2 3.68 -14.74 -2.98
CA GLU A 2 3.59 -15.42 -4.29
C GLU A 2 2.98 -16.83 -4.18
N ARG A 3 3.24 -17.54 -3.07
CA ARG A 3 2.69 -18.87 -2.83
C ARG A 3 1.44 -18.80 -1.97
N ARG A 4 0.50 -19.73 -2.15
CA ARG A 4 -0.80 -19.72 -1.43
C ARG A 4 -0.63 -19.70 0.08
N GLU A 5 0.41 -20.34 0.60
CA GLU A 5 0.71 -20.46 2.03
C GLU A 5 1.23 -19.15 2.64
N GLU A 6 1.66 -18.20 1.81
CA GLU A 6 2.20 -16.90 2.23
C GLU A 6 1.14 -15.79 2.22
N ILE A 7 -0.04 -16.07 1.68
CA ILE A 7 -1.11 -15.10 1.44
C ILE A 7 -2.15 -15.22 2.56
N THR A 8 -2.56 -14.08 3.12
CA THR A 8 -3.77 -13.99 3.94
C THR A 8 -5.03 -14.23 3.10
N THR A 9 -6.20 -14.21 3.74
CA THR A 9 -7.49 -14.25 3.03
C THR A 9 -7.66 -13.07 2.05
N GLU A 10 -7.06 -11.92 2.35
CA GLU A 10 -7.27 -10.66 1.63
C GLU A 10 -6.17 -10.32 0.60
N GLY A 11 -5.05 -11.05 0.61
CA GLY A 11 -4.00 -10.93 -0.41
C GLY A 11 -2.63 -10.47 0.12
N GLY A 12 -2.59 -9.88 1.31
CA GLY A 12 -1.38 -9.48 2.01
C GLY A 12 -0.50 -10.65 2.45
N LEU A 13 0.75 -10.35 2.80
CA LEU A 13 1.67 -11.32 3.36
C LEU A 13 1.21 -11.73 4.77
N ALA A 14 1.18 -13.03 5.06
CA ALA A 14 0.75 -13.60 6.35
C ALA A 14 1.79 -13.38 7.47
N VAL A 15 2.14 -12.13 7.74
CA VAL A 15 3.19 -11.73 8.72
C VAL A 15 2.83 -12.05 10.17
N THR A 16 1.60 -12.47 10.46
CA THR A 16 1.19 -12.93 11.80
C THR A 16 1.38 -14.43 12.00
N ASP A 17 1.63 -15.18 10.92
CA ASP A 17 1.95 -16.61 11.01
C ASP A 17 3.41 -16.82 11.46
N PRO A 18 3.66 -17.60 12.54
CA PRO A 18 5.01 -17.80 13.06
C PRO A 18 5.99 -18.43 12.07
N ALA A 19 5.52 -19.35 11.20
CA ALA A 19 6.39 -20.00 10.22
C ALA A 19 6.77 -19.04 9.10
N ALA A 20 5.82 -18.23 8.62
CA ALA A 20 6.09 -17.16 7.66
C ALA A 20 7.03 -16.10 8.25
N CYS A 21 6.84 -15.70 9.51
CA CYS A 21 7.74 -14.80 10.23
C CYS A 21 9.19 -15.29 10.25
N ALA A 22 9.42 -16.57 10.57
CA ALA A 22 10.76 -17.13 10.67
C ALA A 22 11.52 -17.02 9.34
N ALA A 23 10.86 -17.34 8.22
CA ALA A 23 11.46 -17.21 6.88
C ALA A 23 11.75 -15.75 6.50
N LEU A 24 10.93 -14.80 6.96
CA LEU A 24 11.12 -13.38 6.69
C LEU A 24 12.32 -12.79 7.42
N VAL A 25 12.60 -13.23 8.65
CA VAL A 25 13.70 -12.66 9.46
C VAL A 25 15.05 -12.78 8.74
N ASP A 26 15.35 -13.94 8.16
CA ASP A 26 16.62 -14.16 7.45
C ASP A 26 16.72 -13.28 6.19
N ALA A 27 15.63 -13.19 5.42
CA ALA A 27 15.57 -12.36 4.22
C ALA A 27 15.71 -10.86 4.56
N LEU A 28 15.01 -10.39 5.59
CA LEU A 28 15.09 -9.01 6.06
C LEU A 28 16.49 -8.67 6.59
N SER A 29 17.15 -9.59 7.30
CA SER A 29 18.53 -9.37 7.76
C SER A 29 19.48 -9.21 6.58
N ALA A 30 19.41 -10.10 5.59
CA ALA A 30 20.27 -10.03 4.41
C ALA A 30 20.06 -8.74 3.60
N LEU A 31 18.81 -8.31 3.41
CA LEU A 31 18.49 -7.05 2.73
C LEU A 31 19.01 -5.84 3.52
N ARG A 32 18.84 -5.85 4.84
CA ARG A 32 19.34 -4.78 5.72
C ARG A 32 20.86 -4.70 5.73
N GLU A 33 21.56 -5.83 5.78
CA GLU A 33 23.04 -5.89 5.69
C GLU A 33 23.56 -5.36 4.35
N ALA A 34 22.77 -5.50 3.28
CA ALA A 34 23.06 -4.92 1.98
C ALA A 34 22.66 -3.42 1.87
N GLY A 35 22.12 -2.81 2.93
CA GLY A 35 21.67 -1.42 2.93
C GLY A 35 20.39 -1.17 2.12
N ILE A 36 19.59 -2.21 1.87
CA ILE A 36 18.34 -2.12 1.10
C ILE A 36 17.18 -1.85 2.06
N ARG A 37 16.42 -0.79 1.79
CA ARG A 37 15.17 -0.50 2.53
C ARG A 37 14.12 -1.55 2.20
N THR A 38 13.39 -1.98 3.22
CA THR A 38 12.41 -3.06 3.16
C THR A 38 11.00 -2.54 3.33
N SER A 39 10.08 -3.08 2.55
CA SER A 39 8.64 -2.80 2.66
C SER A 39 7.89 -4.12 2.67
N LEU A 40 6.95 -4.31 3.59
CA LEU A 40 6.08 -5.48 3.61
C LEU A 40 4.71 -5.13 3.02
N PHE A 41 4.30 -5.90 2.01
CA PHE A 41 2.96 -5.81 1.44
C PHE A 41 1.97 -6.57 2.30
N ILE A 42 1.06 -5.86 2.98
CA ILE A 42 0.17 -6.42 4.00
C ILE A 42 -1.25 -5.87 3.85
N ASP A 43 -2.21 -6.56 4.44
CA ASP A 43 -3.57 -6.03 4.57
C ASP A 43 -3.61 -4.86 5.56
N PRO A 44 -4.58 -3.94 5.45
CA PRO A 44 -4.81 -2.89 6.43
C PRO A 44 -5.45 -3.48 7.72
N ASP A 45 -4.68 -4.31 8.41
CA ASP A 45 -5.04 -5.03 9.63
C ASP A 45 -4.09 -4.66 10.79
N PRO A 46 -4.61 -4.37 12.01
CA PRO A 46 -3.80 -4.00 13.16
C PRO A 46 -2.73 -5.03 13.57
N ALA A 47 -3.04 -6.33 13.48
CA ALA A 47 -2.10 -7.38 13.90
C ALA A 47 -0.96 -7.53 12.88
N ALA A 48 -1.26 -7.40 11.58
CA ALA A 48 -0.26 -7.38 10.52
C ALA A 48 0.68 -6.16 10.66
N LEU A 49 0.14 -5.00 11.00
CA LEU A 49 0.92 -3.79 11.26
C LEU A 49 1.86 -3.94 12.45
N GLU A 50 1.36 -4.46 13.57
CA GLU A 50 2.18 -4.68 14.76
C GLU A 50 3.28 -5.71 14.50
N ALA A 51 2.96 -6.80 13.77
CA ALA A 51 3.95 -7.78 13.36
C ALA A 51 5.04 -7.16 12.47
N SER A 52 4.65 -6.34 11.49
CA SER A 52 5.59 -5.64 10.61
C SER A 52 6.52 -4.72 11.39
N ALA A 53 5.98 -3.97 12.37
CA ALA A 53 6.79 -3.13 13.24
C ALA A 53 7.81 -3.94 14.06
N ARG A 54 7.39 -5.10 14.61
CA ARG A 54 8.30 -6.00 15.36
C ARG A 54 9.39 -6.61 14.49
N LEU A 55 9.11 -6.84 13.21
CA LEU A 55 10.10 -7.32 12.23
C LEU A 55 11.13 -6.23 11.86
N GLY A 56 10.89 -4.97 12.25
CA GLY A 56 11.86 -3.88 12.07
C GLY A 56 12.05 -3.44 10.63
N VAL A 57 11.00 -3.55 9.80
CA VAL A 57 11.02 -3.08 8.41
C VAL A 57 10.90 -1.56 8.33
N ASP A 58 11.34 -0.97 7.22
CA ASP A 58 11.33 0.48 7.04
C ASP A 58 9.94 1.00 6.67
N ALA A 59 9.17 0.20 5.94
CA ALA A 59 7.87 0.56 5.42
C ALA A 59 6.88 -0.61 5.40
N VAL A 60 5.61 -0.27 5.25
CA VAL A 60 4.55 -1.21 4.86
C VAL A 60 3.83 -0.69 3.62
N GLU A 61 3.44 -1.58 2.72
CA GLU A 61 2.56 -1.27 1.61
C GLU A 61 1.18 -1.88 1.88
N LEU A 62 0.19 -1.01 2.11
CA LEU A 62 -1.18 -1.41 2.43
C LEU A 62 -1.90 -1.91 1.18
N HIS A 63 -2.49 -3.09 1.28
CA HIS A 63 -3.27 -3.70 0.22
C HIS A 63 -4.57 -2.91 -0.06
N THR A 64 -4.63 -2.21 -1.18
CA THR A 64 -5.79 -1.40 -1.60
C THR A 64 -6.82 -2.16 -2.45
N GLY A 65 -6.67 -3.48 -2.64
CA GLY A 65 -7.54 -4.25 -3.52
C GLY A 65 -9.01 -4.34 -3.08
N GLU A 66 -9.32 -4.44 -1.77
CA GLU A 66 -10.72 -4.39 -1.31
C GLU A 66 -11.36 -3.03 -1.66
N TYR A 67 -10.62 -1.94 -1.44
CA TYR A 67 -11.04 -0.60 -1.85
C TYR A 67 -11.26 -0.49 -3.36
N ALA A 68 -10.31 -0.99 -4.15
CA ALA A 68 -10.34 -0.89 -5.61
C ALA A 68 -11.49 -1.71 -6.22
N ASN A 69 -11.80 -2.87 -5.63
CA ASN A 69 -12.82 -3.79 -6.12
C ASN A 69 -14.20 -3.60 -5.49
N ALA A 70 -14.34 -2.67 -4.54
CA ALA A 70 -15.59 -2.37 -3.88
C ALA A 70 -16.70 -2.04 -4.89
N ARG A 71 -17.84 -2.74 -4.76
CA ARG A 71 -18.95 -2.70 -5.71
C ARG A 71 -20.01 -1.66 -5.36
N SER A 72 -19.98 -1.14 -4.14
CA SER A 72 -20.86 -0.05 -3.69
C SER A 72 -20.07 1.14 -3.18
N ALA A 73 -20.69 2.32 -3.21
CA ALA A 73 -20.09 3.54 -2.64
C ALA A 73 -19.88 3.41 -1.12
N GLU A 74 -20.78 2.70 -0.43
CA GLU A 74 -20.66 2.44 1.00
C GLU A 74 -19.47 1.54 1.32
N GLU A 75 -19.33 0.41 0.62
CA GLU A 75 -18.19 -0.50 0.77
C GLU A 75 -16.88 0.24 0.48
N ARG A 76 -16.83 1.04 -0.59
CA ARG A 76 -15.65 1.83 -0.93
C ARG A 76 -15.28 2.83 0.17
N ARG A 77 -16.27 3.49 0.78
CA ARG A 77 -16.08 4.41 1.90
C ARG A 77 -15.53 3.68 3.13
N THR A 78 -16.12 2.55 3.49
CA THR A 78 -15.66 1.70 4.61
C THR A 78 -14.20 1.28 4.40
N GLN A 79 -13.85 0.84 3.20
CA GLN A 79 -12.47 0.42 2.91
C GLN A 79 -11.48 1.59 2.91
N LEU A 80 -11.92 2.78 2.46
CA LEU A 80 -11.10 3.99 2.57
C LEU A 80 -10.87 4.41 4.03
N GLU A 81 -11.89 4.31 4.88
CA GLU A 81 -11.77 4.57 6.33
C GLU A 81 -10.81 3.57 6.99
N ARG A 82 -10.91 2.29 6.62
CA ARG A 82 -9.99 1.22 7.05
C ARG A 82 -8.54 1.53 6.67
N LEU A 83 -8.29 1.91 5.40
CA LEU A 83 -6.97 2.33 4.92
C LEU A 83 -6.42 3.53 5.71
N GLY A 84 -7.24 4.56 5.93
CA GLY A 84 -6.83 5.73 6.70
C GLY A 84 -6.49 5.41 8.16
N SER A 85 -7.24 4.49 8.79
CA SER A 85 -6.94 4.02 10.15
C SER A 85 -5.64 3.22 10.21
N ALA A 86 -5.45 2.29 9.27
CA ALA A 86 -4.22 1.50 9.17
C ALA A 86 -2.99 2.38 8.93
N ALA A 87 -3.11 3.39 8.04
CA ALA A 87 -2.02 4.32 7.76
C ALA A 87 -1.62 5.13 9.01
N ARG A 88 -2.59 5.66 9.77
CA ARG A 88 -2.33 6.31 11.08
C ARG A 88 -1.59 5.41 12.05
N GLN A 89 -2.02 4.16 12.16
CA GLN A 89 -1.40 3.20 13.07
C GLN A 89 0.03 2.85 12.63
N ALA A 90 0.26 2.62 11.34
CA ALA A 90 1.58 2.35 10.78
C ALA A 90 2.56 3.50 11.08
N ARG A 91 2.13 4.76 10.89
CA ARG A 91 2.94 5.94 11.25
C ARG A 91 3.24 6.01 12.74
N ALA A 92 2.28 5.68 13.59
CA ALA A 92 2.49 5.64 15.03
C ALA A 92 3.54 4.60 15.45
N PHE A 93 3.71 3.54 14.66
CA PHE A 93 4.80 2.56 14.81
C PHE A 93 6.13 2.98 14.18
N GLY A 94 6.20 4.18 13.59
CA GLY A 94 7.41 4.70 12.94
C GLY A 94 7.67 4.13 11.55
N LEU A 95 6.70 3.44 10.95
CA LEU A 95 6.81 2.87 9.61
C LEU A 95 6.47 3.92 8.56
N ALA A 96 7.22 3.96 7.45
CA ALA A 96 6.73 4.62 6.24
C ALA A 96 5.53 3.83 5.68
N VAL A 97 4.58 4.52 5.04
CA VAL A 97 3.33 3.91 4.59
C VAL A 97 3.17 4.12 3.10
N HIS A 98 3.11 3.02 2.36
CA HIS A 98 2.86 2.97 0.93
C HIS A 98 1.51 2.31 0.66
N ALA A 99 1.02 2.41 -0.56
CA ALA A 99 -0.17 1.70 -1.07
C ALA A 99 -0.11 1.63 -2.59
N GLY A 100 -1.07 0.99 -3.28
CA GLY A 100 -1.12 1.12 -4.74
C GLY A 100 -1.84 0.01 -5.52
N HIS A 101 -1.99 -1.17 -4.92
CA HIS A 101 -2.62 -2.32 -5.57
C HIS A 101 -4.05 -2.02 -6.07
N GLY A 102 -4.27 -2.11 -7.38
CA GLY A 102 -5.57 -1.89 -8.01
C GLY A 102 -6.00 -0.43 -8.15
N LEU A 103 -5.14 0.54 -7.79
CA LEU A 103 -5.47 1.96 -8.00
C LEU A 103 -5.51 2.32 -9.49
N THR A 104 -6.44 3.20 -9.84
CA THR A 104 -6.76 3.66 -11.18
C THR A 104 -6.86 5.19 -11.21
N TYR A 105 -6.96 5.75 -12.41
CA TYR A 105 -7.16 7.19 -12.60
C TYR A 105 -8.48 7.71 -12.00
N GLU A 106 -9.42 6.83 -11.66
CA GLU A 106 -10.74 7.22 -11.13
C GLU A 106 -10.83 7.09 -9.61
N ASN A 107 -10.01 6.23 -9.00
CA ASN A 107 -10.08 5.93 -7.56
C ASN A 107 -8.80 6.30 -6.79
N VAL A 108 -7.75 6.81 -7.45
CA VAL A 108 -6.49 7.14 -6.77
C VAL A 108 -6.62 8.33 -5.81
N GLN A 109 -7.44 9.33 -6.14
CA GLN A 109 -7.44 10.60 -5.41
C GLN A 109 -7.88 10.48 -3.95
N PRO A 110 -8.94 9.72 -3.58
CA PRO A 110 -9.29 9.55 -2.17
C PRO A 110 -8.19 8.87 -1.35
N VAL A 111 -7.47 7.90 -1.93
CA VAL A 111 -6.34 7.23 -1.27
C VAL A 111 -5.15 8.19 -1.15
N ALA A 112 -4.82 8.92 -2.22
CA ALA A 112 -3.76 9.93 -2.21
C ALA A 112 -4.04 11.09 -1.23
N ALA A 113 -5.28 11.30 -0.80
CA ALA A 113 -5.63 12.30 0.21
C ALA A 113 -5.39 11.83 1.66
N ILE A 114 -4.96 10.57 1.89
CA ILE A 114 -4.58 10.09 3.23
C ILE A 114 -3.21 10.70 3.60
N PRO A 115 -3.11 11.57 4.62
CA PRO A 115 -1.89 12.31 4.94
C PRO A 115 -0.68 11.41 5.17
N GLU A 116 -0.90 10.28 5.84
CA GLU A 116 0.15 9.36 6.30
C GLU A 116 0.87 8.59 5.18
N LEU A 117 0.26 8.48 3.99
CA LEU A 117 0.87 7.78 2.85
C LEU A 117 2.02 8.60 2.23
N GLU A 118 3.17 7.97 2.01
CA GLU A 118 4.36 8.58 1.40
C GLU A 118 4.49 8.27 -0.09
N GLU A 119 4.09 7.06 -0.50
CA GLU A 119 4.30 6.54 -1.86
C GLU A 119 3.09 5.74 -2.36
N LEU A 120 2.79 5.83 -3.66
CA LEU A 120 1.78 5.02 -4.33
C LEU A 120 2.39 4.20 -5.48
N ASN A 121 2.46 2.88 -5.31
CA ASN A 121 3.02 1.93 -6.26
C ASN A 121 1.95 1.39 -7.23
N ILE A 122 1.84 2.03 -8.40
CA ILE A 122 0.75 1.79 -9.36
C ILE A 122 1.30 1.23 -10.68
N GLY A 123 0.88 0.01 -11.02
CA GLY A 123 1.34 -0.71 -12.23
C GLY A 123 0.28 -0.80 -13.34
N HIS A 124 -0.61 -1.79 -13.22
CA HIS A 124 -1.52 -2.22 -14.30
C HIS A 124 -2.29 -1.06 -14.96
N SER A 125 -2.88 -0.16 -14.16
CA SER A 125 -3.68 0.95 -14.70
C SER A 125 -2.85 1.93 -15.54
N VAL A 126 -1.60 2.20 -15.15
CA VAL A 126 -0.67 3.06 -15.91
C VAL A 126 -0.32 2.39 -17.24
N VAL A 127 0.05 1.11 -17.23
CA VAL A 127 0.35 0.36 -18.45
C VAL A 127 -0.84 0.31 -19.39
N SER A 128 -2.03 0.01 -18.87
CA SER A 128 -3.27 -0.04 -19.66
C SER A 128 -3.62 1.32 -20.29
N ARG A 129 -3.42 2.43 -19.58
CA ARG A 129 -3.60 3.78 -20.13
C ARG A 129 -2.53 4.11 -21.19
N ALA A 130 -1.29 3.67 -21.00
CA ALA A 130 -0.17 3.93 -21.89
C ALA A 130 -0.38 3.32 -23.29
N LEU A 131 -1.13 2.21 -23.40
CA LEU A 131 -1.48 1.61 -24.70
C LEU A 131 -2.23 2.57 -25.63
N PHE A 132 -2.96 3.53 -25.07
CA PHE A 132 -3.76 4.50 -25.83
C PHE A 132 -3.15 5.90 -25.89
N THR A 133 -2.29 6.25 -24.93
CA THR A 133 -1.85 7.64 -24.72
C THR A 133 -0.33 7.81 -24.70
N GLY A 134 0.43 6.71 -24.70
CA GLY A 134 1.87 6.70 -24.49
C GLY A 134 2.27 6.71 -23.01
N MET A 135 3.41 6.08 -22.68
CA MET A 135 3.89 5.93 -21.29
C MET A 135 4.10 7.27 -20.57
N GLU A 136 4.72 8.24 -21.24
CA GLU A 136 4.98 9.56 -20.65
C GLU A 136 3.68 10.23 -20.19
N ARG A 137 2.66 10.24 -21.06
CA ARG A 137 1.38 10.89 -20.76
C ARG A 137 0.63 10.16 -19.65
N ALA A 138 0.62 8.83 -19.67
CA ALA A 138 0.00 8.02 -18.62
C ALA A 138 0.60 8.33 -17.24
N VAL A 139 1.92 8.26 -17.10
CA VAL A 139 2.61 8.57 -15.83
C VAL A 139 2.37 10.02 -15.39
N ARG A 140 2.47 10.98 -16.32
CA ARG A 140 2.25 12.40 -16.01
C ARG A 140 0.83 12.68 -15.51
N GLU A 141 -0.17 12.04 -16.12
CA GLU A 141 -1.57 12.17 -15.73
C GLU A 141 -1.82 11.58 -14.34
N MET A 142 -1.33 10.37 -14.06
CA MET A 142 -1.43 9.75 -12.73
C MET A 142 -0.76 10.63 -11.66
N GLY A 143 0.46 11.09 -11.92
CA GLY A 143 1.19 11.97 -11.00
C GLY A 143 0.54 13.35 -10.82
N ARG A 144 -0.24 13.84 -11.78
CA ARG A 144 -1.05 15.06 -11.61
C ARG A 144 -2.19 14.81 -10.61
N LEU A 145 -2.97 13.73 -10.79
CA LEU A 145 -4.10 13.39 -9.92
C LEU A 145 -3.66 13.22 -8.45
N ILE A 146 -2.53 12.54 -8.23
CA ILE A 146 -1.96 12.35 -6.89
C ILE A 146 -1.58 13.70 -6.25
N ARG A 147 -0.90 14.59 -6.99
CA ARG A 147 -0.50 15.91 -6.49
C ARG A 147 -1.69 16.82 -6.22
N GLU A 148 -2.73 16.78 -7.05
CA GLU A 148 -3.96 17.56 -6.83
C GLU A 148 -4.68 17.12 -5.55
N ALA A 149 -4.75 15.81 -5.29
CA ALA A 149 -5.31 15.29 -4.04
C ALA A 149 -4.49 15.73 -2.81
N ARG A 150 -3.16 15.79 -2.94
CA ARG A 150 -2.25 16.24 -1.86
C ARG A 150 -2.31 17.74 -1.60
N ALA A 151 -2.32 18.57 -2.64
CA ALA A 151 -2.41 20.03 -2.49
C ALA A 151 -3.71 20.47 -1.79
N GLY A 152 -4.79 19.70 -1.93
CA GLY A 152 -6.03 19.93 -1.19
C GLY A 152 -5.90 19.79 0.34
N LEU A 153 -4.83 19.19 0.85
CA LEU A 153 -4.51 19.10 2.28
C LEU A 153 -3.77 20.33 2.80
N GLU A 154 -2.93 20.96 2.00
CA GLU A 154 -2.09 22.12 2.40
C GLU A 154 -2.88 23.43 2.49
N VAL A 155 -4.07 23.49 1.89
CA VAL A 155 -4.95 24.66 1.85
C VAL A 155 -5.98 24.67 3.00
N ARG A 156 -5.96 23.65 3.88
CA ARG A 156 -6.84 23.54 5.07
C ARG A 156 -6.07 23.76 6.35
#